data_AF-A0A7L2H2V2-F1
#
_entry.id   AF-A0A7L2H2V2-F1
#
_cell.length_a   1.000
_cell.length_b   1.000
_cell.length_c   1.000
_cell.angle_alpha   90.00
_cell.angle_beta   90.00
_cell.angle_gamma   90.00
#
_symmetry.space_group_name_H-M   'P 1'
#
loop_
_entity.id
_entity.type
_entity.pdbx_description
1 polymer ?
#
loop_
_entity_poly.entity_id
_entity_poly.type
_entity_poly.pdbx_seq_one_letter_code
_entity_poly.pdbx_strand_id
1 'polypeptide(L)' 'LSAIHFFSGLLTSLQTSALTIRTLSSSNSFSQSIPGCLWKLGRLNHVAIAVPDLEKSQSFYKDVLGAQVSETVA' A
#
# COMPACT_ATOMS: atom_id res chain seq x y z
N LEU A 1 56.85 38.00 -12.66
CA LEU A 1 57.39 37.81 -11.31
C LEU A 1 56.98 38.98 -10.43
N SER A 2 56.06 38.78 -9.49
CA SER A 2 55.92 39.52 -8.21
C SER A 2 54.75 38.88 -7.47
N ALA A 3 55.03 38.09 -6.43
CA ALA A 3 54.76 38.41 -5.01
C ALA A 3 53.25 38.62 -4.75
N ILE A 4 52.50 37.62 -4.29
CA ILE A 4 52.44 37.05 -2.92
C ILE A 4 52.15 38.11 -1.84
N HIS A 5 50.89 38.06 -1.38
CA HIS A 5 50.34 38.28 -0.04
C HIS A 5 50.74 39.50 0.81
N PHE A 6 49.71 40.19 1.31
CA PHE A 6 49.62 40.44 2.74
C PHE A 6 48.17 40.47 3.23
N PHE A 7 47.88 39.57 4.19
CA PHE A 7 46.65 39.47 4.94
C PHE A 7 46.46 40.68 5.87
N SER A 8 45.22 41.14 6.03
CA SER A 8 44.78 41.76 7.28
C SER A 8 43.25 41.67 7.37
N GLY A 9 42.73 41.02 8.40
CA GLY A 9 41.29 41.01 8.65
C GLY A 9 40.79 39.75 9.36
N LEU A 10 41.21 39.60 10.61
CA LEU A 10 40.61 38.74 11.63
C LEU A 10 39.08 38.93 11.69
N LEU A 11 38.29 37.85 11.68
CA LEU A 11 37.13 37.64 12.57
C LEU A 11 36.46 36.26 12.33
N THR A 12 36.85 35.33 13.20
CA THR A 12 36.04 34.29 13.86
C THR A 12 34.89 33.64 13.09
N SER A 13 35.11 32.38 12.74
CA SER A 13 34.07 31.39 12.45
C SER A 13 33.05 31.34 13.60
N LEU A 14 31.84 31.84 13.34
CA LEU A 14 30.65 31.52 14.13
C LEU A 14 29.88 30.44 13.36
N GLN A 15 30.30 29.18 13.56
CA GLN A 15 29.43 28.03 13.31
C GLN A 15 28.28 28.11 14.32
N THR A 16 27.22 28.81 13.97
CA THR A 16 25.94 28.64 14.66
C THR A 16 25.45 27.25 14.27
N SER A 17 25.60 26.32 15.20
CA SER A 17 24.90 25.05 15.21
C SER A 17 23.41 25.34 15.14
N ALA A 18 22.89 25.44 13.91
CA ALA A 18 21.47 25.48 13.67
C ALA A 18 20.91 24.14 14.14
N LEU A 19 20.39 24.12 15.36
CA LEU A 19 19.49 23.08 15.84
C LEU A 19 18.33 23.04 14.86
N THR A 20 18.47 22.20 13.84
CA THR A 20 17.40 21.88 12.90
C THR A 20 16.43 21.01 13.69
N ILE A 21 15.48 21.65 14.38
CA ILE A 21 14.34 20.97 14.97
C ILE A 21 13.62 20.30 13.79
N ARG A 22 13.82 18.99 13.59
CA ARG A 22 12.97 18.21 12.70
C ARG A 22 11.59 18.20 13.32
N THR A 23 10.71 19.04 12.80
CA THR A 23 9.30 19.01 13.14
C THR A 23 8.76 17.62 12.77
N LEU A 24 8.48 16.80 13.77
CA LEU A 24 7.84 15.50 13.56
C LEU A 24 6.41 15.78 13.09
N SER A 25 6.10 15.34 11.87
CA SER A 25 4.72 15.37 11.38
C SER A 25 3.94 14.27 12.09
N SER A 26 3.01 14.66 12.96
CA SER A 26 2.03 13.74 13.51
C SER A 26 1.05 13.37 12.39
N SER A 27 1.23 12.20 11.80
CA SER A 27 0.20 11.62 10.95
C SER A 27 -0.97 11.24 11.85
N ASN A 28 -2.11 11.94 11.72
CA ASN A 28 -3.35 11.42 12.25
C ASN A 28 -3.59 10.09 11.55
N SER A 29 -3.52 8.98 12.30
CA SER A 29 -3.98 7.68 11.81
C SER A 29 -5.43 7.86 11.44
N PHE A 30 -5.69 7.95 10.15
CA PHE A 30 -7.04 8.06 9.63
C PHE A 30 -7.71 6.71 9.89
N SER A 31 -8.32 6.59 11.06
CA SER A 31 -9.29 5.54 11.37
C SER A 31 -10.53 5.87 10.57
N GLN A 32 -10.46 5.60 9.27
CA GLN A 32 -11.61 5.63 8.39
C GLN A 32 -12.50 4.48 8.85
N SER A 33 -13.37 4.75 9.83
CA SER A 33 -14.37 3.77 10.26
C SER A 33 -15.18 3.45 9.01
N ILE A 34 -15.07 2.21 8.53
CA ILE A 34 -15.81 1.73 7.37
C ILE A 34 -17.27 2.19 7.52
N PRO A 35 -17.77 3.08 6.64
CA PRO A 35 -19.11 3.63 6.75
C PRO A 35 -20.12 2.54 7.08
N GLY A 36 -20.99 2.75 8.08
CA GLY A 36 -21.97 1.75 8.52
C GLY A 36 -22.86 1.21 7.39
N CYS A 37 -23.01 1.98 6.29
CA CYS A 37 -23.71 1.54 5.10
C CYS A 37 -22.98 0.45 4.30
N LEU A 38 -21.65 0.37 4.34
CA LEU A 38 -20.88 -0.66 3.64
C LEU A 38 -21.07 -2.04 4.26
N TRP A 39 -21.30 -2.11 5.58
CA TRP A 39 -21.70 -3.34 6.26
C TRP A 39 -23.14 -3.78 5.94
N LYS A 40 -23.93 -2.94 5.26
CA LYS A 40 -25.23 -3.32 4.71
C LYS A 40 -25.10 -4.10 3.40
N LEU A 41 -23.90 -4.17 2.82
CA LEU A 41 -23.65 -5.10 1.72
C LEU A 41 -23.83 -6.51 2.28
N GLY A 42 -24.77 -7.26 1.72
CA GLY A 42 -25.12 -8.59 2.19
C GLY A 42 -23.99 -9.62 1.98
N ARG A 43 -24.33 -10.90 2.07
CA ARG A 43 -23.38 -11.98 1.81
C ARG A 43 -23.02 -12.04 0.32
N LEU A 44 -21.80 -12.49 0.02
CA LEU A 44 -21.40 -12.86 -1.34
C LEU A 44 -22.35 -13.94 -1.85
N ASN A 45 -23.00 -13.69 -3.00
CA ASN A 45 -24.04 -14.58 -3.52
C ASN A 45 -23.44 -15.65 -4.46
N HIS A 46 -22.69 -15.25 -5.49
CA HIS A 46 -22.01 -16.17 -6.39
C HIS A 46 -20.75 -15.53 -6.99
N VAL A 47 -19.84 -16.37 -7.48
CA VAL A 47 -18.60 -15.97 -8.18
C VAL A 47 -18.55 -16.75 -9.49
N ALA A 48 -18.36 -16.05 -10.60
CA ALA A 48 -18.09 -16.66 -11.89
C ALA A 48 -16.57 -16.79 -12.08
N ILE A 49 -16.10 -17.99 -12.39
CA ILE A 49 -14.68 -18.30 -12.58
C ILE A 49 -14.50 -18.77 -14.01
N ALA A 50 -13.70 -18.04 -14.80
CA ALA A 50 -13.32 -18.50 -16.13
C ALA A 50 -12.30 -19.64 -15.99
N VAL A 51 -12.62 -20.79 -16.56
CA VAL A 51 -11.79 -21.99 -16.52
C VAL A 51 -11.40 -22.41 -17.93
N PRO A 52 -10.19 -22.97 -18.12
CA PRO A 52 -9.74 -23.42 -19.43
C PRO A 52 -10.46 -24.70 -19.90
N ASP A 53 -10.97 -25.51 -18.99
CA ASP A 53 -11.62 -26.80 -19.25
C ASP A 53 -12.75 -26.98 -18.22
N LEU A 54 -13.98 -27.09 -18.71
CA LEU A 54 -15.17 -27.10 -17.87
C LEU A 54 -15.32 -28.46 -17.18
N GLU A 55 -15.07 -29.55 -17.89
CA GLU A 55 -15.21 -30.93 -17.40
C GLU A 55 -14.22 -31.22 -16.26
N LYS A 56 -12.96 -30.81 -16.41
CA LYS A 56 -11.95 -30.91 -15.35
C LYS A 56 -12.31 -30.05 -14.14
N SER A 57 -12.88 -28.87 -14.38
CA SER A 57 -13.27 -27.99 -13.28
C SER A 57 -14.44 -28.56 -12.50
N GLN A 58 -15.47 -29.07 -13.19
CA GLN A 58 -16.63 -29.70 -12.55
C GLN A 58 -16.21 -30.90 -11.68
N SER A 59 -15.35 -31.79 -12.19
CA SER A 59 -14.85 -32.93 -11.41
C SER A 59 -14.00 -32.48 -10.22
N PHE A 60 -13.15 -31.46 -10.36
CA PHE A 60 -12.40 -30.92 -9.22
C PHE A 60 -13.34 -30.38 -8.13
N TYR A 61 -14.31 -29.54 -8.47
CA TYR A 61 -15.24 -28.98 -7.48
C TYR A 61 -16.12 -30.04 -6.84
N LYS A 62 -16.55 -31.06 -7.60
CA LYS A 62 -17.39 -32.15 -7.08
C LYS A 62 -16.60 -33.17 -6.25
N ASP A 63 -15.52 -33.71 -6.82
CA ASP A 63 -14.86 -34.91 -6.31
C ASP A 63 -13.78 -34.58 -5.28
N VAL A 64 -13.13 -33.42 -5.41
CA VAL A 64 -12.10 -32.97 -4.45
C VAL A 64 -12.70 -32.09 -3.36
N LEU A 65 -13.56 -31.14 -3.74
CA LEU A 65 -14.13 -30.17 -2.81
C LEU A 65 -15.53 -30.56 -2.28
N GLY A 66 -16.15 -31.61 -2.83
CA GLY A 66 -17.48 -32.06 -2.38
C GLY A 66 -18.61 -31.10 -2.71
N ALA A 67 -18.42 -30.17 -3.67
CA ALA A 67 -19.43 -29.19 -4.03
C ALA A 67 -20.57 -29.82 -4.84
N GLN A 68 -21.79 -29.31 -4.66
CA GLN A 68 -22.89 -29.66 -5.54
C GLN A 68 -22.80 -28.83 -6.83
N VAL A 69 -22.69 -29.54 -7.96
CA VAL A 69 -22.57 -28.96 -9.29
C VAL A 69 -23.85 -29.30 -10.07
N SER A 70 -24.54 -28.28 -10.55
CA SER A 70 -25.73 -28.44 -11.39
C SER A 70 -25.38 -28.84 -12.82
N GLU A 71 -26.34 -29.44 -13.51
CA GLU A 71 -26.24 -29.76 -14.93
C GLU A 71 -25.93 -28.50 -15.75
N THR A 72 -25.05 -28.64 -16.75
CA THR A 72 -24.75 -27.54 -17.67
C THR A 72 -25.94 -27.32 -18.58
N VAL A 73 -26.54 -26.12 -18.54
CA VAL A 73 -27.56 -25.69 -19.50
C VAL A 73 -26.83 -25.15 -20.74
N ALA A 74 -26.97 -25.85 -21.86
CA ALA A 74 -26.43 -25.48 -23.17
C ALA A 74 -27.37 -24.53 -23.92
#